data_AF-A0AAW2MTC1-F1
#
_entry.id   AF-A0AAW2MTC1-F1
#
_cell.length_a   1.000
_cell.length_b   1.000
_cell.length_c   1.000
_cell.angle_alpha   90.00
_cell.angle_beta   90.00
_cell.angle_gamma   90.00
#
_symmetry.space_group_name_H-M   'P 1'
#
loop_
_entity.id
_entity.type
_entity.pdbx_description
1 polymer ?
#
loop_
_entity_poly.entity_id
_entity_poly.type
_entity_poly.pdbx_seq_one_letter_code
_entity_poly.pdbx_strand_id
1 'polypeptide(L)'
;MQVEEVKVESKGAFEAPEVNAFGQTFRDYSNVESERQKSVEEFYRLNHISQSVDFVKKMREDYTKFNRTEMSIWECCELLNQVVDESDPDLDEPQIQHLLQSAEAARKRLS
;
A
#
# COMPACT_ATOMS: atom_id res chain seq x y z
N MET A 1 35.37 39.73 -0.56
CA MET A 1 34.20 38.92 -0.17
C MET A 1 34.33 37.60 -0.90
N GLN A 2 34.82 36.56 -0.20
CA GLN A 2 34.96 35.22 -0.78
C GLN A 2 33.55 34.68 -1.01
N VAL A 3 33.26 34.30 -2.25
CA VAL A 3 32.00 33.67 -2.61
C VAL A 3 32.18 32.20 -2.24
N GLU A 4 31.60 31.77 -1.13
CA GLU A 4 31.55 30.34 -0.79
C GLU A 4 30.60 29.65 -1.76
N GLU A 5 31.14 28.74 -2.56
CA GLU A 5 30.34 27.79 -3.34
C GLU A 5 29.57 26.89 -2.37
N VAL A 6 28.27 27.15 -2.22
CA VAL A 6 27.36 26.22 -1.54
C VAL A 6 27.26 24.99 -2.43
N LYS A 7 28.01 23.95 -2.08
CA LYS A 7 27.92 22.62 -2.70
C LYS A 7 26.57 22.02 -2.32
N VAL A 8 25.56 22.22 -3.17
CA VAL A 8 24.28 21.53 -3.06
C VAL A 8 24.53 20.06 -3.42
N GLU A 9 24.80 19.24 -2.41
CA GLU A 9 24.84 17.79 -2.58
C GLU A 9 23.47 17.33 -3.08
N SER A 10 23.48 16.66 -4.23
CA SER A 10 22.29 16.01 -4.76
C SER A 10 21.90 14.86 -3.83
N LYS A 11 21.01 15.12 -2.87
CA LYS A 11 20.25 14.08 -2.16
C LYS A 11 19.21 13.44 -3.11
N GLY A 12 19.69 12.93 -4.23
CA GLY A 12 18.87 12.43 -5.35
C GLY A 12 18.34 11.02 -5.16
N ALA A 13 18.79 10.30 -4.13
CA ALA A 13 18.29 8.97 -3.82
C ALA A 13 17.09 9.06 -2.88
N PHE A 14 15.99 8.41 -3.24
CA PHE A 14 14.90 8.13 -2.30
C PHE A 14 15.45 7.20 -1.20
N GLU A 15 15.64 7.73 0.00
CA GLU A 15 15.97 6.94 1.19
C GLU A 15 14.67 6.41 1.79
N ALA A 16 14.48 5.09 1.73
CA ALA A 16 13.37 4.45 2.41
C ALA A 16 13.58 4.55 3.93
N PRO A 17 12.52 4.82 4.72
CA PRO A 17 12.63 4.82 6.16
C PRO A 17 13.01 3.42 6.66
N GLU A 18 13.72 3.36 7.79
CA GLU A 18 14.16 2.09 8.39
C GLU A 18 13.04 1.33 9.12
N VAL A 19 11.96 2.05 9.48
CA VAL A 19 10.80 1.54 10.22
C VAL A 19 9.49 1.97 9.56
N ASN A 20 8.42 1.22 9.80
CA ASN A 20 7.09 1.52 9.29
C ASN A 20 6.44 2.73 9.99
N ALA A 21 5.20 3.07 9.60
CA ALA A 21 4.46 4.21 10.17
C ALA A 21 4.27 4.13 11.70
N PHE A 22 4.38 2.93 12.28
CA PHE A 22 4.26 2.65 13.72
C PHE A 22 5.60 2.57 14.45
N GLY A 23 6.72 2.82 13.78
CA GLY A 23 8.06 2.68 14.36
C GLY A 23 8.50 1.23 14.57
N GLN A 24 7.87 0.29 13.87
CA GLN A 24 8.17 -1.15 13.92
C GLN A 24 8.96 -1.58 12.69
N THR A 25 9.56 -2.76 12.77
CA THR A 25 10.15 -3.42 11.60
C THR A 25 9.07 -3.69 10.56
N PHE A 26 9.36 -3.43 9.30
CA PHE A 26 8.44 -3.71 8.19
C PHE A 26 8.03 -5.19 8.16
N ARG A 27 6.75 -5.44 7.89
CA ARG A 27 6.15 -6.77 7.74
C ARG A 27 6.39 -7.68 8.93
N ASP A 28 6.40 -7.13 10.14
CA ASP A 28 6.42 -7.92 11.36
C ASP A 28 5.03 -8.52 11.62
N TYR A 29 4.92 -9.85 11.56
CA TYR A 29 3.68 -10.58 11.89
C TYR A 29 3.79 -11.35 13.23
N SER A 30 4.86 -11.12 13.99
CA SER A 30 5.15 -11.89 15.21
C SER A 30 4.51 -11.29 16.47
N ASN A 31 4.12 -10.02 16.43
CA ASN A 31 3.60 -9.28 17.58
C ASN A 31 2.06 -9.34 17.69
N VAL A 32 1.55 -10.46 18.20
CA VAL A 32 0.11 -10.78 18.33
C VAL A 32 -0.65 -9.81 19.26
N GLU A 33 0.05 -9.04 20.09
CA GLU A 33 -0.59 -8.16 21.09
C GLU A 33 -1.12 -6.85 20.51
N SER A 34 -0.70 -6.45 19.31
CA SER A 34 -1.19 -5.21 18.69
C SER A 34 -2.54 -5.40 18.00
N GLU A 35 -3.44 -4.42 18.12
CA GLU A 35 -4.77 -4.46 17.49
C GLU A 35 -4.70 -4.58 15.96
N ARG A 36 -3.70 -3.93 15.34
CA ARG A 36 -3.46 -4.04 13.90
C ARG A 36 -3.18 -5.48 13.48
N GLN A 37 -2.34 -6.18 14.24
CA GLN A 37 -1.97 -7.57 13.94
C GLN A 37 -3.16 -8.53 14.11
N LYS A 38 -4.05 -8.29 15.08
CA LYS A 38 -5.29 -9.07 15.22
C LYS A 38 -6.19 -8.94 13.99
N SER A 39 -6.35 -7.73 13.46
CA SER A 39 -7.10 -7.50 12.22
C SER A 39 -6.46 -8.20 11.02
N VAL A 40 -5.15 -8.10 10.87
CA VAL A 40 -4.38 -8.76 9.81
C VAL A 40 -4.50 -10.29 9.92
N GLU A 41 -4.36 -10.85 11.12
CA GLU A 41 -4.51 -12.28 11.37
C GLU A 41 -5.91 -12.77 10.99
N GLU A 42 -6.96 -12.07 11.43
CA GLU A 42 -8.34 -12.41 11.10
C GLU A 42 -8.62 -12.31 9.60
N PHE A 43 -8.09 -11.27 8.93
CA PHE A 43 -8.18 -11.11 7.49
C PHE A 43 -7.60 -12.33 6.77
N TYR A 44 -6.38 -12.77 7.14
CA TYR A 44 -5.76 -13.94 6.53
C TYR A 44 -6.48 -15.23 6.90
N ARG A 45 -6.93 -15.40 8.15
CA ARG A 45 -7.70 -16.57 8.59
C ARG A 45 -8.97 -16.74 7.75
N LEU A 46 -9.74 -15.68 7.56
CA LEU A 46 -10.95 -15.69 6.76
C LEU A 46 -10.67 -15.98 5.29
N ASN A 47 -9.62 -15.38 4.72
CA ASN A 47 -9.20 -15.66 3.35
C ASN A 47 -8.77 -17.12 3.16
N HIS A 48 -7.95 -17.67 4.06
CA HIS A 48 -7.51 -19.06 3.97
C HIS A 48 -8.66 -20.07 4.02
N ILE A 49 -9.72 -19.77 4.79
CA ILE A 49 -10.90 -20.64 4.87
C ILE A 49 -11.82 -20.46 3.66
N SER A 50 -11.94 -19.24 3.15
CA SER A 50 -12.99 -18.88 2.19
C SER A 50 -12.55 -18.93 0.72
N GLN A 51 -11.25 -18.85 0.45
CA GLN A 51 -10.69 -18.85 -0.92
C GLN A 51 -10.66 -20.26 -1.54
N SER A 52 -11.84 -20.78 -1.90
CA SER A 52 -11.98 -22.07 -2.58
C SER A 52 -11.90 -21.94 -4.11
N VAL A 53 -11.68 -23.05 -4.82
CA VAL A 53 -11.67 -23.09 -6.29
C VAL A 53 -12.99 -22.58 -6.87
N ASP A 54 -14.12 -22.96 -6.26
CA ASP A 54 -15.44 -22.54 -6.72
C ASP A 54 -15.69 -21.05 -6.49
N PHE A 55 -15.23 -20.52 -5.34
CA PHE A 55 -15.27 -19.08 -5.06
C PHE A 55 -14.47 -18.28 -6.10
N VAL A 56 -13.22 -18.69 -6.36
CA VAL A 56 -12.35 -18.02 -7.33
C VAL A 56 -12.93 -18.08 -8.75
N LYS A 57 -13.49 -19.22 -9.17
CA LYS A 57 -14.16 -19.35 -10.48
C LYS A 57 -15.34 -18.38 -10.61
N LYS A 58 -16.19 -18.31 -9.58
CA LYS A 58 -17.33 -17.39 -9.54
C LYS A 58 -16.87 -15.93 -9.62
N MET A 59 -15.91 -15.52 -8.78
CA MET A 59 -15.38 -14.15 -8.80
C MET A 59 -14.79 -13.79 -10.16
N ARG A 60 -14.06 -14.69 -10.82
CA ARG A 60 -13.53 -14.45 -12.17
C ARG A 60 -14.66 -14.24 -13.18
N GLU A 61 -15.70 -15.06 -13.16
CA GLU A 61 -16.86 -14.86 -14.05
C GLU A 61 -17.55 -13.51 -13.80
N ASP A 62 -17.68 -13.10 -12.53
CA ASP A 62 -18.37 -11.87 -12.17
C ASP A 62 -17.57 -10.61 -12.53
N TYR A 63 -16.26 -10.58 -12.27
CA TYR A 63 -15.43 -9.37 -12.45
C TYR A 63 -14.87 -9.18 -13.86
N THR A 64 -14.84 -10.23 -14.70
CA THR A 64 -14.41 -10.11 -16.11
C THR A 64 -15.46 -9.49 -17.03
N LYS A 65 -16.68 -9.27 -16.54
CA LYS A 65 -17.77 -8.62 -17.29
C LYS A 65 -17.60 -7.11 -17.41
N PHE A 66 -16.75 -6.48 -16.58
CA PHE A 66 -16.47 -5.04 -16.55
C PHE A 66 -17.71 -4.13 -16.58
N ASN A 67 -18.80 -4.55 -15.94
CA ASN A 67 -20.11 -3.89 -16.03
C ASN A 67 -20.61 -3.35 -14.69
N ARG A 68 -19.72 -3.13 -13.72
CA ARG A 68 -20.07 -2.63 -12.37
C ARG A 68 -20.13 -1.11 -12.30
N THR A 69 -19.26 -0.44 -13.03
CA THR A 69 -19.11 1.01 -13.01
C THR A 69 -18.25 1.46 -14.21
N GLU A 70 -18.40 2.72 -14.62
CA GLU A 70 -17.56 3.38 -15.62
C GLU A 70 -16.99 4.63 -14.98
N MET A 71 -15.65 4.75 -14.96
CA MET A 71 -14.93 5.85 -14.33
C MET A 71 -13.53 5.99 -14.93
N SER A 72 -12.95 7.18 -14.80
CA SER A 72 -11.56 7.48 -15.11
C SER A 72 -10.60 6.85 -14.09
N ILE A 73 -9.31 6.79 -14.46
CA ILE A 73 -8.26 6.30 -13.56
C ILE A 73 -8.19 7.15 -12.29
N TRP A 74 -8.33 8.47 -12.41
CA TRP A 74 -8.25 9.36 -11.25
C TRP A 74 -9.44 9.19 -10.29
N GLU A 75 -10.66 9.06 -10.82
CA GLU A 75 -11.83 8.75 -9.99
C GLU A 75 -11.65 7.42 -9.24
N CYS A 76 -11.06 6.40 -9.89
CA CYS A 76 -10.71 5.15 -9.22
C CYS A 76 -9.67 5.35 -8.11
N CYS A 77 -8.64 6.17 -8.33
CA CYS A 77 -7.69 6.53 -7.29
C CYS A 77 -8.36 7.28 -6.12
N GLU A 78 -9.32 8.17 -6.39
CA GLU A 78 -10.04 8.91 -5.36
C GLU A 78 -10.93 8.01 -4.49
N LEU A 79 -11.46 6.91 -5.03
CA LEU A 79 -12.18 5.91 -4.22
C LEU A 79 -11.29 5.28 -3.14
N LEU A 80 -9.98 5.20 -3.39
CA LEU A 80 -9.01 4.68 -2.42
C LEU A 80 -8.78 5.60 -1.21
N ASN A 81 -9.35 6.83 -1.19
CA ASN A 81 -9.39 7.66 0.02
C ASN A 81 -10.21 7.01 1.16
N GLN A 82 -11.13 6.10 0.82
CA GLN A 82 -12.05 5.47 1.78
C GLN A 82 -11.66 4.02 2.10
N VAL A 83 -10.52 3.56 1.60
CA VAL A 83 -10.07 2.17 1.73
C VAL A 83 -8.76 2.14 2.51
N VAL A 84 -8.74 1.41 3.61
CA VAL A 84 -7.53 1.01 4.33
C VAL A 84 -7.33 -0.49 4.07
N ASP A 85 -6.13 -0.91 3.69
CA ASP A 85 -5.83 -2.32 3.40
C ASP A 85 -5.68 -3.12 4.71
N GLU A 86 -6.70 -3.83 5.16
CA GLU A 86 -6.68 -4.62 6.41
C GLU A 86 -5.65 -5.75 6.44
N SER A 87 -5.04 -6.11 5.30
CA SER A 87 -4.01 -7.15 5.21
C SER A 87 -2.60 -6.65 5.48
N ASP A 88 -2.39 -5.33 5.42
CA ASP A 88 -1.08 -4.72 5.55
C ASP A 88 -0.72 -4.46 7.04
N PRO A 89 0.34 -5.05 7.60
CA PRO A 89 0.74 -4.75 8.97
C PRO A 89 1.38 -3.37 9.15
N ASP A 90 1.79 -2.69 8.07
CA ASP A 90 2.68 -1.53 8.10
C ASP A 90 1.99 -0.18 7.93
N LEU A 91 0.70 -0.17 7.53
CA LEU A 91 -0.06 1.02 7.16
C LEU A 91 -1.45 1.02 7.80
N ASP A 92 -1.94 2.20 8.20
CA ASP A 92 -3.34 2.43 8.59
C ASP A 92 -3.96 3.63 7.85
N GLU A 93 -3.20 4.21 6.93
CA GLU A 93 -3.60 5.34 6.10
C GLU A 93 -4.43 4.88 4.88
N PRO A 94 -5.22 5.79 4.28
CA PRO A 94 -5.93 5.50 3.04
C PRO A 94 -5.00 5.05 1.90
N GLN A 95 -5.45 4.05 1.14
CA GLN A 95 -4.65 3.37 0.11
C GLN A 95 -4.19 4.28 -1.04
N ILE A 96 -4.86 5.43 -1.25
CA ILE A 96 -4.42 6.45 -2.20
C ILE A 96 -3.01 6.99 -1.86
N GLN A 97 -2.66 7.08 -0.57
CA GLN A 97 -1.35 7.58 -0.16
C GLN A 97 -0.26 6.60 -0.57
N HIS A 98 -0.47 5.31 -0.33
CA HIS A 98 0.43 4.24 -0.74
C HIS A 98 0.61 4.20 -2.27
N LEU A 99 -0.48 4.40 -3.02
CA LEU A 99 -0.44 4.49 -4.48
C LEU A 99 0.48 5.62 -4.95
N LEU A 100 0.31 6.83 -4.41
CA LEU A 100 1.12 7.99 -4.80
C LEU A 100 2.59 7.86 -4.38
N GLN A 101 2.86 7.34 -3.18
CA GLN A 101 4.22 7.06 -2.71
C GLN A 101 4.95 6.08 -3.62
N SER A 102 4.27 4.99 -4.01
CA SER A 102 4.83 3.98 -4.92
C SER A 102 5.11 4.56 -6.31
N ALA A 103 4.19 5.37 -6.84
CA ALA A 103 4.37 6.05 -8.13
C ALA A 103 5.57 7.01 -8.11
N GLU A 104 5.70 7.82 -7.06
CA GLU A 104 6.82 8.77 -6.92
C GLU A 104 8.16 8.06 -6.70
N ALA A 105 8.20 6.98 -5.93
CA ALA A 105 9.40 6.17 -5.77
C ALA A 105 9.85 5.56 -7.11
N ALA A 106 8.90 5.03 -7.90
CA ALA A 106 9.19 4.51 -9.24
C ALA A 106 9.69 5.61 -10.18
N ARG A 107 9.05 6.79 -10.19
CA ARG A 107 9.46 7.94 -10.99
C ARG A 107 10.89 8.38 -10.67
N LYS A 108 11.24 8.51 -9.39
CA LYS A 108 12.59 8.88 -8.93
C LYS A 108 13.65 7.84 -9.26
N ARG A 109 13.28 6.55 -9.31
CA ARG A 109 14.21 5.47 -9.66
C ARG A 109 14.56 5.45 -11.15
N LEU A 110 13.63 5.91 -12.00
CA LEU A 110 13.79 5.93 -13.45
C LEU A 110 14.37 7.24 -14.00
N SER A 111 14.49 8.28 -13.16
CA SER A 111 15.09 9.58 -13.47
C SER A 111 16.54 9.65 -13.01
#